data_AF-L0BVB8-F1
#
_entry.id   AF-L0BVB8-F1
#
_cell.length_a   1.000
_cell.length_b   1.000
_cell.length_c   1.000
_cell.angle_alpha   90.00
_cell.angle_beta   90.00
_cell.angle_gamma   90.00
#
_symmetry.space_group_name_H-M   'P 1'
#
loop_
_entity.id
_entity.type
_entity.pdbx_description
1 polymer ?
#
loop_
_entity_poly.entity_id
_entity_poly.type
_entity_poly.pdbx_seq_one_letter_code
_entity_poly.pdbx_strand_id
1 'polypeptide(L)'
;MRKTKTEALKTKEHLMLAALETFYRKGIARTSLNEIAQAAGVTRGALYWHFKNKEDLFDALFQRICDDIENCIAQDAANAEGGSWTVFRHTLLHFFERLQSNDIHYKFHNILFLKCEHTEQNAAVIAIARKHQAIWREKITAVLTEAVENQDLAENLDKETAVIFIKSTLDGLIWRWLYSGESFDLGKTAPRIIGIMMDNLENH
;
A
#
# COMPACT_ATOMS: atom_id res chain seq x y z
N MET A 1 34.52 2.32 -5.24
CA MET A 1 33.23 2.39 -5.94
C MET A 1 32.02 1.82 -5.17
N ARG A 2 32.18 0.95 -4.13
CA ARG A 2 31.05 0.37 -3.36
C ARG A 2 30.43 1.32 -2.31
N LYS A 3 31.21 2.24 -1.74
CA LYS A 3 30.75 3.24 -0.74
C LYS A 3 29.73 4.24 -1.31
N THR A 4 29.95 4.74 -2.53
CA THR A 4 29.09 5.76 -3.16
C THR A 4 27.68 5.26 -3.50
N LYS A 5 27.52 3.99 -3.87
CA LYS A 5 26.19 3.39 -4.15
C LYS A 5 25.36 3.22 -2.86
N THR A 6 26.00 2.80 -1.77
CA THR A 6 25.33 2.66 -0.46
C THR A 6 24.96 4.03 0.12
N GLU A 7 25.83 5.04 -0.02
CA GLU A 7 25.53 6.42 0.38
C GLU A 7 24.38 7.00 -0.44
N ALA A 8 24.36 6.81 -1.76
CA ALA A 8 23.25 7.24 -2.61
C ALA A 8 21.92 6.57 -2.23
N LEU A 9 21.93 5.27 -1.87
CA LEU A 9 20.72 4.58 -1.41
C LEU A 9 20.20 5.15 -0.08
N LYS A 10 21.10 5.43 0.87
CA LYS A 10 20.74 6.06 2.15
C LYS A 10 20.15 7.46 1.96
N THR A 11 20.75 8.28 1.08
CA THR A 11 20.23 9.60 0.76
C THR A 11 18.85 9.53 0.09
N LYS A 12 18.65 8.57 -0.83
CA LYS A 12 17.36 8.32 -1.46
C LYS A 12 16.29 7.98 -0.44
N GLU A 13 16.59 7.06 0.48
CA GLU A 13 15.67 6.67 1.56
C GLU A 13 15.34 7.85 2.48
N HIS A 14 16.36 8.64 2.87
CA HIS A 14 16.16 9.82 3.68
C HIS A 14 15.23 10.86 3.02
N LEU A 15 15.42 11.10 1.71
CA LEU A 15 14.54 11.96 0.91
C LEU A 15 13.10 11.43 0.85
N MET A 16 12.92 10.12 0.71
CA MET A 16 11.59 9.49 0.70
C MET A 16 10.89 9.67 2.06
N LEU A 17 11.59 9.46 3.17
CA LEU A 17 11.02 9.64 4.51
C LEU A 17 10.67 11.11 4.79
N ALA A 18 11.51 12.06 4.37
CA ALA A 18 11.20 13.48 4.46
C ALA A 18 9.98 13.86 3.60
N ALA A 19 9.85 13.28 2.41
CA ALA A 19 8.67 13.47 1.55
C ALA A 19 7.41 12.92 2.22
N LEU A 20 7.47 11.70 2.76
CA LEU A 20 6.37 11.07 3.49
C LEU A 20 5.88 11.96 4.64
N GLU A 21 6.79 12.45 5.48
CA GLU A 21 6.43 13.32 6.61
C GLU A 21 5.80 14.64 6.14
N THR A 22 6.35 15.23 5.08
CA THR A 22 5.85 16.51 4.55
C THR A 22 4.46 16.34 3.92
N PHE A 23 4.25 15.27 3.14
CA PHE A 23 2.95 14.89 2.59
C PHE A 23 1.95 14.57 3.70
N TYR A 24 2.37 13.84 4.74
CA TYR A 24 1.52 13.52 5.87
C TYR A 24 1.08 14.79 6.61
N ARG A 25 1.94 15.79 6.79
CA ARG A 25 1.55 17.03 7.48
C ARG A 25 0.66 17.94 6.63
N LYS A 26 1.00 18.14 5.35
CA LYS A 26 0.43 19.23 4.53
C LYS A 26 -0.47 18.75 3.39
N GLY A 27 -0.47 17.46 3.08
CA GLY A 27 -1.04 16.89 1.87
C GLY A 27 -0.14 17.08 0.65
N ILE A 28 -0.44 16.33 -0.41
CA ILE A 28 0.41 16.27 -1.61
C ILE A 28 0.38 17.59 -2.37
N ALA A 29 -0.79 18.19 -2.59
CA ALA A 29 -0.95 19.40 -3.39
C ALA A 29 -0.14 20.59 -2.84
N ARG A 30 -0.09 20.75 -1.50
CA ARG A 30 0.54 21.88 -0.80
C ARG A 30 2.02 21.67 -0.49
N THR A 31 2.60 20.57 -0.95
CA THR A 31 4.01 20.22 -0.71
C THR A 31 4.85 20.53 -1.95
N SER A 32 6.00 21.19 -1.75
CA SER A 32 7.00 21.44 -2.79
C SER A 32 8.28 20.63 -2.59
N LEU A 33 9.03 20.37 -3.67
CA LEU A 33 10.34 19.71 -3.58
C LEU A 33 11.35 20.47 -2.72
N ASN A 34 11.26 21.81 -2.67
CA ASN A 34 12.14 22.61 -1.84
C ASN A 34 11.91 22.37 -0.35
N GLU A 35 10.64 22.25 0.06
CA GLU A 35 10.28 21.92 1.44
C GLU A 35 10.78 20.52 1.82
N ILE A 36 10.67 19.55 0.91
CA ILE A 36 11.18 18.20 1.12
C ILE A 36 12.71 18.21 1.25
N ALA A 37 13.42 18.94 0.40
CA ALA A 37 14.89 19.06 0.48
C ALA A 37 15.33 19.71 1.81
N GLN A 38 14.63 20.77 2.23
CA GLN A 38 14.87 21.42 3.53
C GLN A 38 14.59 20.47 4.70
N ALA A 39 13.48 19.74 4.67
CA ALA A 39 13.13 18.75 5.70
C ALA A 39 14.14 17.59 5.77
N ALA A 40 14.71 17.20 4.63
CA ALA A 40 15.78 16.20 4.53
C ALA A 40 17.19 16.75 4.85
N GLY A 41 17.35 18.05 5.08
CA GLY A 41 18.65 18.68 5.31
C GLY A 41 19.61 18.58 4.13
N VAL A 42 19.10 18.47 2.89
CA VAL A 42 19.92 18.37 1.67
C VAL A 42 19.71 19.56 0.74
N THR A 43 20.61 19.74 -0.21
CA THR A 43 20.45 20.76 -1.25
C THR A 43 19.38 20.35 -2.26
N ARG A 44 18.77 21.34 -2.90
CA ARG A 44 17.82 21.12 -4.00
C ARG A 44 18.43 20.30 -5.15
N GLY A 45 19.71 20.53 -5.44
CA GLY A 45 20.45 19.77 -6.46
C GLY A 45 20.61 18.29 -6.10
N ALA A 46 20.87 17.99 -4.82
CA ALA A 46 20.94 16.61 -4.32
C ALA A 46 19.59 15.90 -4.44
N LEU A 47 18.48 16.59 -4.14
CA LEU A 47 17.14 16.03 -4.37
C LEU A 47 16.90 15.72 -5.86
N TYR A 48 17.18 16.67 -6.74
CA TYR A 48 16.96 16.50 -8.18
C TYR A 48 17.81 15.40 -8.81
N TRP A 49 18.95 15.07 -8.20
CA TRP A 49 19.75 13.94 -8.62
C TRP A 49 19.01 12.60 -8.42
N HIS A 50 18.15 12.50 -7.40
CA HIS A 50 17.38 11.31 -7.08
C HIS A 50 15.97 11.30 -7.67
N PHE A 51 15.30 12.46 -7.71
CA PHE A 51 13.88 12.57 -8.07
C PHE A 51 13.64 13.79 -8.95
N LYS A 52 13.00 13.61 -10.11
CA LYS A 52 12.80 14.71 -11.07
C LYS A 52 11.66 15.63 -10.64
N ASN A 53 10.65 15.07 -9.99
CA ASN A 53 9.42 15.76 -9.61
C ASN A 53 8.82 15.13 -8.34
N LYS A 54 7.65 15.62 -7.91
CA LYS A 54 6.96 15.16 -6.70
C LYS A 54 6.31 13.79 -6.91
N GLU A 55 5.92 13.53 -8.15
CA GLU A 55 5.30 12.30 -8.63
C GLU A 55 6.28 11.12 -8.51
N ASP A 56 7.55 11.30 -8.89
CA ASP A 56 8.61 10.30 -8.73
C ASP A 56 8.84 9.92 -7.26
N LEU A 57 8.74 10.90 -6.34
CA LEU A 57 8.82 10.64 -4.89
C LEU A 57 7.62 9.83 -4.41
N PHE A 58 6.41 10.18 -4.88
CA PHE A 58 5.19 9.46 -4.53
C PHE A 58 5.21 8.02 -5.08
N ASP A 59 5.63 7.82 -6.34
CA ASP A 59 5.77 6.50 -6.95
C ASP A 59 6.79 5.65 -6.19
N ALA A 60 7.92 6.23 -5.77
CA ALA A 60 8.91 5.52 -4.96
C ALA A 60 8.38 5.13 -3.58
N LEU A 61 7.59 5.99 -2.93
CA LEU A 61 6.92 5.66 -1.66
C LEU A 61 5.91 4.53 -1.86
N PHE A 62 5.09 4.58 -2.91
CA PHE A 62 4.14 3.52 -3.23
C PHE A 62 4.87 2.20 -3.49
N GLN A 63 5.92 2.22 -4.32
CA GLN A 63 6.72 1.04 -4.61
C GLN A 63 7.32 0.44 -3.34
N ARG A 64 7.83 1.26 -2.41
CA ARG A 64 8.32 0.79 -1.11
C ARG A 64 7.23 0.03 -0.32
N ILE A 65 5.99 0.52 -0.31
CA ILE A 65 4.88 -0.18 0.35
C ILE A 65 4.57 -1.50 -0.35
N CYS A 66 4.56 -1.52 -1.70
CA CYS A 66 4.39 -2.75 -2.47
C CYS A 66 5.50 -3.77 -2.17
N ASP A 67 6.76 -3.35 -2.18
CA ASP A 67 7.92 -4.20 -1.88
C ASP A 67 7.82 -4.78 -0.45
N ASP A 68 7.42 -3.97 0.53
CA ASP A 68 7.22 -4.43 1.91
C ASP A 68 6.13 -5.51 1.98
N ILE A 69 5.04 -5.40 1.21
CA ILE A 69 3.98 -6.42 1.18
C ILE A 69 4.44 -7.66 0.41
N GLU A 70 5.10 -7.52 -0.73
CA GLU A 70 5.64 -8.64 -1.53
C GLU A 70 6.65 -9.48 -0.73
N ASN A 71 7.54 -8.83 0.01
CA ASN A 71 8.48 -9.52 0.89
C ASN A 71 7.77 -10.30 1.99
N CYS A 72 6.62 -9.82 2.46
CA CYS A 72 5.83 -10.53 3.47
C CYS A 72 5.05 -11.70 2.87
N ILE A 73 4.50 -11.55 1.66
CA ILE A 73 3.90 -12.68 0.93
C ILE A 73 4.92 -13.82 0.79
N ALA A 74 6.17 -13.51 0.44
CA ALA A 74 7.22 -14.51 0.32
C ALA A 74 7.53 -15.22 1.66
N GLN A 75 7.49 -14.48 2.78
CA GLN A 75 7.68 -15.04 4.12
C GLN A 75 6.46 -15.88 4.56
N ASP A 76 5.25 -15.41 4.29
CA ASP A 76 4.00 -16.09 4.62
C ASP A 76 3.86 -17.39 3.83
N ALA A 77 4.21 -17.38 2.55
CA ALA A 77 4.24 -18.57 1.71
C ALA A 77 5.28 -19.60 2.19
N ALA A 78 6.42 -19.15 2.73
CA ALA A 78 7.43 -20.07 3.26
C ALA A 78 7.01 -20.74 4.58
N ASN A 79 6.11 -20.12 5.34
CA ASN A 79 5.68 -20.58 6.66
C ASN A 79 4.28 -21.22 6.68
N ALA A 80 3.50 -21.10 5.60
CA ALA A 80 2.13 -21.58 5.56
C ALA A 80 2.06 -23.09 5.29
N GLU A 81 1.38 -23.81 6.17
CA GLU A 81 0.79 -25.11 5.85
C GLU A 81 -0.56 -24.84 5.15
N GLY A 82 -0.54 -24.57 3.85
CA GLY A 82 -1.73 -24.25 3.05
C GLY A 82 -1.39 -23.63 1.70
N GLY A 83 -2.31 -23.73 0.73
CA GLY A 83 -2.16 -23.15 -0.61
C GLY A 83 -2.19 -21.62 -0.63
N SER A 84 -2.15 -21.02 -1.83
CA SER A 84 -2.12 -19.57 -1.99
C SER A 84 -3.30 -18.83 -1.37
N TRP A 85 -4.46 -19.49 -1.22
CA TRP A 85 -5.62 -18.93 -0.52
C TRP A 85 -5.36 -18.69 0.98
N THR A 86 -4.64 -19.61 1.62
CA THR A 86 -4.19 -19.44 3.02
C THR A 86 -3.16 -18.32 3.14
N VAL A 87 -2.21 -18.25 2.21
CA VAL A 87 -1.21 -17.18 2.15
C VAL A 87 -1.89 -15.81 1.94
N PHE A 88 -2.93 -15.75 1.11
CA PHE A 88 -3.71 -14.53 0.90
C PHE A 88 -4.35 -14.04 2.19
N ARG A 89 -4.98 -14.93 2.96
CA ARG A 89 -5.52 -14.62 4.30
C ARG A 89 -4.45 -14.03 5.22
N HIS A 90 -3.30 -14.69 5.34
CA HIS A 90 -2.21 -14.21 6.20
C HIS A 90 -1.68 -12.85 5.73
N THR A 91 -1.54 -12.65 4.43
CA THR A 91 -1.11 -11.38 3.84
C THR A 91 -2.06 -10.24 4.21
N LEU A 92 -3.38 -10.47 4.14
CA LEU A 92 -4.38 -9.48 4.53
C LEU A 92 -4.32 -9.14 6.02
N LEU A 93 -4.12 -10.15 6.88
CA LEU A 93 -3.99 -9.95 8.32
C LEU A 93 -2.73 -9.13 8.66
N HIS A 94 -1.58 -9.52 8.10
CA HIS A 94 -0.32 -8.82 8.27
C HIS A 94 -0.35 -7.40 7.70
N PHE A 95 -1.11 -7.16 6.62
CA PHE A 95 -1.33 -5.82 6.10
C PHE A 95 -1.96 -4.90 7.14
N PHE A 96 -3.07 -5.31 7.77
CA PHE A 96 -3.72 -4.49 8.80
C PHE A 96 -2.92 -4.38 10.09
N GLU A 97 -2.18 -5.43 10.47
CA GLU A 97 -1.23 -5.35 11.58
C GLU A 97 -0.13 -4.32 11.31
N ARG A 98 0.41 -4.29 10.09
CA ARG A 98 1.43 -3.31 9.69
C ARG A 98 0.87 -1.91 9.61
N LEU A 99 -0.39 -1.75 9.20
CA LEU A 99 -1.06 -0.46 9.14
C LEU A 99 -1.12 0.24 10.51
N GLN A 100 -1.21 -0.53 11.62
CA GLN A 100 -1.19 0.01 12.99
C GLN A 100 0.21 0.04 13.65
N SER A 101 1.11 -0.86 13.27
CA SER A 101 2.41 -1.03 13.94
C SER A 101 3.59 -0.36 13.23
N ASN A 102 3.44 0.01 11.95
CA ASN A 102 4.49 0.60 11.14
C ASN A 102 4.11 2.01 10.69
N ASP A 103 4.82 3.01 11.24
CA ASP A 103 4.57 4.44 10.98
C ASP A 103 4.61 4.81 9.49
N ILE A 104 5.44 4.13 8.69
CA ILE A 104 5.54 4.41 7.25
C ILE A 104 4.29 3.94 6.52
N HIS A 105 3.82 2.73 6.83
CA HIS A 105 2.58 2.19 6.25
C HIS A 105 1.38 3.01 6.70
N TYR A 106 1.31 3.35 7.98
CA TYR A 106 0.26 4.21 8.53
C TYR A 106 0.19 5.56 7.80
N LYS A 107 1.30 6.30 7.76
CA LYS A 107 1.35 7.63 7.12
C LYS A 107 1.05 7.55 5.64
N PHE A 108 1.58 6.55 4.93
CA PHE A 108 1.37 6.40 3.50
C PHE A 108 -0.12 6.20 3.18
N HIS A 109 -0.80 5.27 3.86
CA HIS A 109 -2.22 5.04 3.65
C HIS A 109 -3.07 6.23 4.11
N ASN A 110 -2.68 6.91 5.19
CA ASN A 110 -3.32 8.17 5.60
C ASN A 110 -3.24 9.24 4.50
N ILE A 111 -2.07 9.42 3.88
CA ILE A 111 -1.90 10.34 2.76
C ILE A 111 -2.78 9.92 1.58
N LEU A 112 -2.71 8.64 1.19
CA LEU A 112 -3.43 8.11 0.03
C LEU A 112 -4.94 8.29 0.16
N PHE A 113 -5.50 7.99 1.34
CA PHE A 113 -6.95 8.02 1.57
C PHE A 113 -7.50 9.38 1.98
N LEU A 114 -6.72 10.20 2.71
CA LEU A 114 -7.24 11.42 3.35
C LEU A 114 -6.56 12.72 2.87
N LYS A 115 -5.39 12.66 2.23
CA LYS A 115 -4.59 13.86 1.87
C LYS A 115 -4.13 13.91 0.41
N CYS A 116 -4.69 13.05 -0.43
CA CYS A 116 -4.50 13.01 -1.87
C CYS A 116 -5.81 13.42 -2.58
N GLU A 117 -6.06 14.72 -2.67
CA GLU A 117 -7.28 15.25 -3.29
C GLU A 117 -7.35 14.91 -4.79
N HIS A 118 -8.53 14.50 -5.26
CA HIS A 118 -8.78 14.18 -6.67
C HIS A 118 -9.06 15.44 -7.50
N THR A 119 -8.01 16.20 -7.77
CA THR A 119 -8.04 17.46 -8.54
C THR A 119 -7.14 17.39 -9.76
N GLU A 120 -7.33 18.30 -10.72
CA GLU A 120 -6.44 18.41 -11.88
C GLU A 120 -4.98 18.63 -11.47
N GLN A 121 -4.75 19.37 -10.39
CA GLN A 121 -3.40 19.61 -9.85
C GLN A 121 -2.68 18.32 -9.44
N ASN A 122 -3.41 17.32 -8.94
CA ASN A 122 -2.85 16.03 -8.52
C ASN A 122 -3.00 14.94 -9.58
N ALA A 123 -3.41 15.27 -10.81
CA ALA A 123 -3.72 14.27 -11.85
C ALA A 123 -2.60 13.25 -12.08
N ALA A 124 -1.34 13.69 -12.09
CA ALA A 124 -0.19 12.82 -12.28
C ALA A 124 0.05 11.86 -11.10
N VAL A 125 -0.16 12.34 -9.86
CA VAL A 125 -0.10 11.52 -8.64
C VAL A 125 -1.24 10.49 -8.64
N ILE A 126 -2.44 10.90 -9.03
CA ILE A 126 -3.60 10.02 -9.15
C ILE A 126 -3.35 8.96 -10.23
N ALA A 127 -2.71 9.31 -11.34
CA ALA A 127 -2.33 8.34 -12.37
C ALA A 127 -1.37 7.27 -11.82
N ILE A 128 -0.41 7.66 -10.97
CA ILE A 128 0.47 6.71 -10.26
C ILE A 128 -0.34 5.81 -9.33
N ALA A 129 -1.23 6.38 -8.51
CA ALA A 129 -2.08 5.59 -7.63
C ALA A 129 -2.94 4.59 -8.42
N ARG A 130 -3.52 5.00 -9.55
CA ARG A 130 -4.29 4.14 -10.46
C ARG A 130 -3.45 3.00 -11.04
N LYS A 131 -2.20 3.28 -11.45
CA LYS A 131 -1.25 2.27 -11.93
C LYS A 131 -1.03 1.18 -10.87
N HIS A 132 -0.71 1.56 -9.63
CA HIS A 132 -0.51 0.60 -8.54
C HIS A 132 -1.80 -0.15 -8.19
N GLN A 133 -2.95 0.54 -8.20
CA GLN A 133 -4.26 -0.08 -8.01
C GLN A 133 -4.60 -1.13 -9.08
N ALA A 134 -4.14 -0.95 -10.32
CA ALA A 134 -4.28 -1.94 -11.40
C ALA A 134 -3.38 -3.16 -11.15
N ILE A 135 -2.11 -2.96 -10.74
CA ILE A 135 -1.21 -4.05 -10.38
C ILE A 135 -1.80 -4.90 -9.23
N TRP A 136 -2.32 -4.25 -8.19
CA TRP A 136 -2.99 -4.95 -7.09
C TRP A 136 -4.24 -5.70 -7.54
N ARG A 137 -5.01 -5.14 -8.49
CA ARG A 137 -6.16 -5.83 -9.09
C ARG A 137 -5.73 -7.13 -9.75
N GLU A 138 -4.69 -7.09 -10.58
CA GLU A 138 -4.16 -8.27 -11.28
C GLU A 138 -3.68 -9.34 -10.31
N LYS A 139 -2.98 -8.94 -9.23
CA LYS A 139 -2.54 -9.86 -8.18
C LYS A 139 -3.71 -10.56 -7.46
N ILE A 140 -4.76 -9.82 -7.10
CA ILE A 140 -5.96 -10.41 -6.48
C ILE A 140 -6.64 -11.37 -7.46
N THR A 141 -6.78 -10.99 -8.74
CA THR A 141 -7.34 -11.88 -9.77
C THR A 141 -6.54 -13.18 -9.93
N ALA A 142 -5.20 -13.10 -9.85
CA ALA A 142 -4.33 -14.27 -9.92
C ALA A 142 -4.56 -15.21 -8.73
N VAL A 143 -4.62 -14.68 -7.51
CA VAL A 143 -4.92 -15.47 -6.29
C VAL A 143 -6.29 -16.15 -6.40
N LEU A 144 -7.33 -15.43 -6.82
CA LEU A 144 -8.66 -16.01 -7.01
C LEU A 144 -8.68 -17.10 -8.09
N THR A 145 -7.84 -16.96 -9.11
CA THR A 145 -7.74 -17.98 -10.17
C THR A 145 -7.10 -19.25 -9.65
N GLU A 146 -5.99 -19.13 -8.93
CA GLU A 146 -5.32 -20.28 -8.31
C GLU A 146 -6.19 -20.94 -7.23
N ALA A 147 -6.93 -20.17 -6.44
CA ALA A 147 -7.86 -20.69 -5.44
C ALA A 147 -9.01 -21.49 -6.06
N VAL A 148 -9.53 -21.07 -7.22
CA VAL A 148 -10.50 -21.87 -7.99
C VAL A 148 -9.87 -23.15 -8.54
N GLU A 149 -8.65 -23.08 -9.09
CA GLU A 149 -7.94 -24.26 -9.62
C GLU A 149 -7.63 -25.30 -8.53
N ASN A 150 -7.36 -24.84 -7.31
CA ASN A 150 -7.12 -25.68 -6.13
C ASN A 150 -8.39 -26.10 -5.38
N GLN A 151 -9.57 -25.73 -5.87
CA GLN A 151 -10.88 -26.03 -5.25
C GLN A 151 -11.08 -25.40 -3.85
N ASP A 152 -10.31 -24.36 -3.52
CA ASP A 152 -10.54 -23.51 -2.35
C ASP A 152 -11.77 -22.60 -2.56
N LEU A 153 -12.09 -22.26 -3.82
CA LEU A 153 -13.24 -21.47 -4.24
C LEU A 153 -14.04 -22.18 -5.33
N ALA A 154 -15.34 -21.87 -5.43
CA ALA A 154 -16.23 -22.48 -6.41
C ALA A 154 -15.81 -22.21 -7.87
N GLU A 155 -15.93 -23.22 -8.75
CA GLU A 155 -15.55 -23.11 -10.17
C GLU A 155 -16.28 -22.01 -10.94
N ASN A 156 -17.51 -21.69 -10.51
CA ASN A 156 -18.38 -20.67 -11.12
C ASN A 156 -18.27 -19.28 -10.47
N LEU A 157 -17.27 -19.06 -9.60
CA LEU A 157 -17.06 -17.75 -8.98
C LEU A 157 -16.90 -16.64 -10.04
N ASP A 158 -17.73 -15.61 -9.95
CA ASP A 158 -17.54 -14.38 -10.72
C ASP A 158 -16.33 -13.61 -10.18
N LYS A 159 -15.17 -13.86 -10.78
CA LYS A 159 -13.89 -13.25 -10.39
C LYS A 159 -13.90 -11.74 -10.52
N GLU A 160 -14.64 -11.15 -11.47
CA GLU A 160 -14.67 -9.68 -11.61
C GLU A 160 -15.38 -9.04 -10.42
N THR A 161 -16.54 -9.57 -10.06
CA THR A 161 -17.31 -9.12 -8.89
C THR A 161 -16.56 -9.41 -7.59
N ALA A 162 -15.93 -10.58 -7.46
CA ALA A 162 -15.12 -10.94 -6.29
C ALA A 162 -13.97 -9.95 -6.04
N VAL A 163 -13.24 -9.55 -7.09
CA VAL A 163 -12.18 -8.54 -6.98
C VAL A 163 -12.72 -7.20 -6.51
N ILE A 164 -13.86 -6.74 -7.03
CA ILE A 164 -14.50 -5.49 -6.60
C ILE A 164 -14.92 -5.58 -5.13
N PHE A 165 -15.52 -6.70 -4.73
CA PHE A 165 -15.95 -6.95 -3.35
C PHE A 165 -14.78 -6.92 -2.37
N ILE A 166 -13.68 -7.63 -2.68
CA ILE A 166 -12.47 -7.64 -1.86
C ILE A 166 -11.93 -6.22 -1.70
N LYS A 167 -11.70 -5.50 -2.81
CA LYS A 167 -11.13 -4.16 -2.77
C LYS A 167 -12.02 -3.18 -1.99
N SER A 168 -13.33 -3.22 -2.23
CA SER A 168 -14.29 -2.36 -1.51
C SER A 168 -14.30 -2.63 -0.01
N THR A 169 -14.18 -3.90 0.39
CA THR A 169 -14.13 -4.29 1.81
C THR A 169 -12.85 -3.79 2.48
N LEU A 170 -11.70 -3.98 1.83
CA LEU A 170 -10.40 -3.54 2.35
C LEU A 170 -10.31 -2.01 2.41
N ASP A 171 -10.61 -1.33 1.30
CA ASP A 171 -10.61 0.13 1.20
C ASP A 171 -11.58 0.74 2.21
N GLY A 172 -12.76 0.14 2.37
CA GLY A 172 -13.77 0.55 3.34
C GLY A 172 -13.27 0.48 4.78
N LEU A 173 -12.60 -0.61 5.16
CA LEU A 173 -12.04 -0.77 6.50
C LEU A 173 -10.89 0.22 6.76
N ILE A 174 -9.96 0.37 5.81
CA ILE A 174 -8.85 1.35 5.90
C ILE A 174 -9.41 2.76 6.08
N TRP A 175 -10.32 3.17 5.20
CA TRP A 175 -10.93 4.49 5.25
C TRP A 175 -11.69 4.70 6.55
N ARG A 176 -12.48 3.72 7.00
CA ARG A 176 -13.27 3.82 8.24
C ARG A 176 -12.37 4.04 9.45
N TRP A 177 -11.28 3.29 9.54
CA TRP A 177 -10.34 3.38 10.65
C TRP A 177 -9.65 4.75 10.68
N LEU A 178 -9.01 5.14 9.57
CA LEU A 178 -8.26 6.39 9.46
C LEU A 178 -9.17 7.63 9.61
N TYR A 179 -10.32 7.64 8.94
CA TYR A 179 -11.26 8.77 8.99
C TYR A 179 -11.84 8.97 10.39
N SER A 180 -12.02 7.89 11.15
CA SER A 180 -12.55 7.95 12.51
C SER A 180 -11.55 8.43 13.56
N GLY A 181 -10.29 8.70 13.19
CA GLY A 181 -9.21 8.96 14.14
C GLY A 181 -8.90 7.73 14.99
N GLU A 182 -8.80 6.56 14.33
CA GLU A 182 -8.44 5.29 14.97
C GLU A 182 -9.38 4.89 16.12
N SER A 183 -10.68 5.22 16.02
CA SER A 183 -11.68 5.07 17.09
C SER A 183 -12.03 3.64 17.52
N PHE A 184 -11.52 2.63 16.80
CA PHE A 184 -11.73 1.22 17.10
C PHE A 184 -10.45 0.42 16.96
N ASP A 185 -10.39 -0.70 17.68
CA ASP A 185 -9.27 -1.65 17.69
C ASP A 185 -9.21 -2.40 16.36
N LEU A 186 -8.31 -1.95 15.48
CA LEU A 186 -8.12 -2.53 14.15
C LEU A 186 -7.59 -3.97 14.25
N GLY A 187 -6.71 -4.27 15.21
CA GLY A 187 -6.19 -5.61 15.46
C GLY A 187 -7.26 -6.64 15.79
N LYS A 188 -8.36 -6.23 16.45
CA LYS A 188 -9.52 -7.11 16.69
C LYS A 188 -10.56 -7.09 15.56
N THR A 189 -10.69 -5.96 14.88
CA THR A 189 -11.74 -5.75 13.87
C THR A 189 -11.35 -6.35 12.51
N ALA A 190 -10.10 -6.14 12.06
CA ALA A 190 -9.64 -6.61 10.76
C ALA A 190 -9.75 -8.14 10.59
N PRO A 191 -9.36 -8.99 11.56
CA PRO A 191 -9.51 -10.44 11.40
C PRO A 191 -10.96 -10.88 11.22
N ARG A 192 -11.91 -10.20 11.87
CA ARG A 192 -13.34 -10.49 11.73
C ARG A 192 -13.88 -10.08 10.36
N ILE A 193 -13.51 -8.88 9.89
CA ILE A 193 -13.91 -8.39 8.57
C ILE A 193 -13.31 -9.27 7.47
N ILE A 194 -12.03 -9.65 7.58
CA ILE A 194 -11.38 -10.57 6.64
C ILE A 194 -12.05 -11.94 6.67
N GLY A 195 -12.34 -12.50 7.86
CA GLY A 195 -13.06 -13.77 7.98
C GLY A 195 -14.40 -13.74 7.26
N ILE A 196 -15.25 -12.75 7.56
CA ILE A 196 -16.55 -12.58 6.89
C ILE A 196 -16.40 -12.42 5.37
N MET A 197 -15.40 -11.67 4.92
CA MET A 197 -15.14 -11.48 3.50
C MET A 197 -14.76 -12.80 2.81
N MET A 198 -13.90 -13.60 3.43
CA MET A 198 -13.48 -14.90 2.90
C MET A 198 -14.62 -15.92 2.92
N ASP A 199 -15.36 -16.02 4.04
CA ASP A 199 -16.53 -16.89 4.16
C ASP A 199 -17.56 -16.59 3.05
N ASN A 200 -17.78 -15.30 2.74
CA ASN A 200 -18.69 -14.89 1.67
C ASN A 200 -18.18 -15.25 0.26
N LEU A 201 -16.88 -15.34 0.05
CA LEU A 201 -16.29 -15.73 -1.23
C LEU A 201 -16.31 -17.25 -1.41
N GLU A 202 -16.15 -18.00 -0.32
CA GLU A 202 -16.12 -19.46 -0.30
C GLU A 202 -17.52 -20.08 -0.43
N ASN A 203 -18.56 -19.41 0.09
CA ASN A 203 -19.93 -19.95 0.15
C ASN A 203 -20.89 -19.34 -0.88
N HIS A 204 -20.37 -18.72 -1.96
CA HIS A 204 -21.17 -18.05 -2.99
C HIS A 204 -21.66 -18.98 -4.12
#